data_AF-A0AAV7C3T3-F1
#
_entry.id   AF-A0AAV7C3T3-F1
#
_cell.length_a   1.000
_cell.length_b   1.000
_cell.length_c   1.000
_cell.angle_alpha   90.00
_cell.angle_beta   90.00
_cell.angle_gamma   90.00
#
_symmetry.space_group_name_H-M   'P 1'
#
loop_
_entity.id
_entity.type
_entity.pdbx_description
1 polymer ?
#
loop_
_entity_poly.entity_id
_entity_poly.type
_entity_poly.pdbx_seq_one_letter_code
_entity_poly.pdbx_strand_id
1 'polypeptide(L)'
;MPQEQYAHRSTLSSAEGPHVYKVGIYGWRKRCLYFFVLLLMILILVNLAMTIWILKVMNFTIDGMGNLRITEKGLRLEGDSEFLKPLYAKEIRSRPGSPLYLQSDRNITLNILNQDMKPVTQLVTASAVFGPRKNLE
;
A
#
# COMPACT_ATOMS: atom_id res chain seq x y z
N MET A 1 21.78 80.82 41.23
CA MET A 1 21.50 81.32 39.86
C MET A 1 21.90 80.22 38.89
N PRO A 2 21.03 79.85 37.94
CA PRO A 2 20.86 78.49 37.40
C PRO A 2 21.64 78.26 36.10
N GLN A 3 21.97 77.01 35.79
CA GLN A 3 22.21 76.56 34.41
C GLN A 3 21.63 75.15 34.29
N GLU A 4 20.34 75.12 33.92
CA GLU A 4 19.69 73.94 33.38
C GLU A 4 20.22 73.70 31.97
N GLN A 5 20.77 72.52 31.72
CA GLN A 5 21.09 72.10 30.35
C GLN A 5 20.39 70.78 30.06
N TYR A 6 19.08 70.88 29.84
CA TYR A 6 18.29 69.84 29.17
C TYR A 6 18.65 69.84 27.69
N ALA A 7 19.53 68.94 27.28
CA ALA A 7 19.80 68.67 25.87
C ALA A 7 18.69 67.79 25.28
N HIS A 8 17.69 68.47 24.73
CA HIS A 8 17.10 68.20 23.41
C HIS A 8 16.83 66.72 23.04
N ARG A 9 15.69 66.21 23.50
CA ARG A 9 15.10 64.95 23.02
C ARG A 9 14.34 65.20 21.72
N SER A 10 14.96 64.90 20.58
CA SER A 10 14.25 64.53 19.35
C SER A 10 15.22 64.11 18.24
N THR A 11 15.27 62.81 17.95
CA THR A 11 15.49 62.30 16.59
C THR A 11 14.74 60.98 16.43
N LEU A 12 13.58 61.06 15.78
CA LEU A 12 12.99 59.96 15.04
C LEU A 12 13.89 59.72 13.82
N SER A 13 14.52 58.56 13.69
CA SER A 13 14.95 58.02 12.40
C SER A 13 15.28 56.53 12.50
N SER A 14 14.47 55.75 11.80
CA SER A 14 14.87 54.64 10.94
C SER A 14 15.91 53.62 11.43
N ALA A 15 15.45 52.39 11.66
CA ALA A 15 16.24 51.18 11.38
C ALA A 15 15.30 50.01 11.09
N GLU A 16 15.04 49.80 9.79
CA GLU A 16 14.58 48.54 9.24
C GLU A 16 15.45 47.37 9.71
N GLY A 17 14.83 46.27 10.19
CA GLY A 17 15.44 44.93 10.29
C GLY A 17 16.68 44.77 11.21
N PRO A 18 17.04 43.54 11.63
CA PRO A 18 16.72 42.27 10.99
C PRO A 18 16.00 41.29 11.94
N HIS A 19 14.90 40.70 11.46
CA HIS A 19 14.71 39.27 11.70
C HIS A 19 15.97 38.58 11.20
N VAL A 20 16.76 37.92 12.06
CA VAL A 20 17.69 36.82 11.73
C VAL A 20 18.60 36.55 12.94
N TYR A 21 18.40 35.37 13.55
CA TYR A 21 19.44 34.60 14.22
C TYR A 21 20.19 35.22 15.42
N LYS A 22 19.49 35.75 16.43
CA LYS A 22 20.01 35.75 17.82
C LYS A 22 19.82 34.39 18.52
N VAL A 23 20.08 33.29 17.81
CA VAL A 23 20.16 31.93 18.38
C VAL A 23 21.56 31.39 18.17
N GLY A 24 22.54 32.12 18.69
CA GLY A 24 23.97 31.83 18.55
C GLY A 24 24.67 31.86 19.90
N ILE A 25 24.29 31.00 20.84
CA ILE A 25 25.07 30.76 22.07
C ILE A 25 25.53 29.30 22.05
N TYR A 26 26.70 29.10 21.42
CA TYR A 26 27.36 27.82 21.15
C TYR A 26 28.24 27.39 22.34
N GLY A 27 27.80 26.38 23.09
CA GLY A 27 28.62 25.64 24.08
C GLY A 27 28.78 24.16 23.73
N TRP A 28 29.77 23.46 24.32
CA TRP A 28 30.11 22.05 24.04
C TRP A 28 28.91 21.08 24.13
N ARG A 29 28.00 21.29 25.08
CA ARG A 29 26.76 20.50 25.24
C ARG A 29 25.75 20.72 24.11
N LYS A 30 25.70 21.92 23.51
CA LYS A 30 24.82 22.25 22.38
C LYS A 30 25.29 21.56 21.09
N ARG A 31 26.60 21.39 20.90
CA ARG A 31 27.18 20.59 19.78
C ARG A 31 26.72 19.13 19.83
N CYS A 32 26.63 18.55 21.03
CA CYS A 32 26.06 17.21 21.22
C CYS A 32 24.58 17.17 20.82
N LEU A 33 23.80 18.19 21.19
CA LEU A 33 22.39 18.29 20.80
C LEU A 33 22.23 18.45 19.28
N TYR A 34 23.03 19.28 18.60
CA TYR A 34 23.00 19.38 17.14
C TYR A 34 23.36 18.07 16.46
N PHE A 35 24.38 17.35 16.95
CA PHE A 35 24.73 16.03 16.44
C PHE A 35 23.59 15.02 16.65
N PHE A 36 22.98 15.01 17.83
CA PHE A 36 21.87 14.13 18.14
C PHE A 36 20.62 14.43 17.32
N VAL A 37 20.29 15.71 17.12
CA VAL A 37 19.18 16.14 16.26
C VAL A 37 19.46 15.80 14.79
N LEU A 38 20.71 15.98 14.32
CA LEU A 38 21.12 15.60 12.97
C LEU A 38 21.04 14.08 12.78
N LEU A 39 21.50 13.30 13.76
CA LEU A 39 21.38 11.84 13.77
C LEU A 39 19.91 11.41 13.76
N LEU A 40 19.06 12.01 14.60
CA LEU A 40 17.62 11.77 14.60
C LEU A 40 16.98 12.09 13.25
N MET A 41 17.37 13.20 12.63
CA MET A 41 16.88 13.59 11.31
C MET A 41 17.26 12.55 10.25
N ILE A 42 18.51 12.08 10.27
CA ILE A 42 18.98 10.98 9.41
C ILE A 42 18.21 9.68 9.69
N LEU A 43 18.00 9.30 10.95
CA LEU A 43 17.23 8.11 11.31
C LEU A 43 15.79 8.19 10.78
N ILE A 44 15.16 9.37 10.86
CA ILE A 44 13.83 9.59 10.29
C ILE A 44 13.88 9.42 8.77
N LEU A 45 14.88 9.98 8.09
CA LEU A 45 15.04 9.80 6.64
C LEU A 45 15.28 8.34 6.25
N VAL A 46 16.12 7.61 6.98
CA VAL A 46 16.39 6.19 6.74
C VAL A 46 15.13 5.36 6.99
N ASN A 47 14.39 5.63 8.07
CA ASN A 47 13.13 4.95 8.34
C ASN A 47 12.09 5.26 7.27
N LEU A 48 12.00 6.51 6.79
CA LEU A 48 11.12 6.87 5.69
C LEU A 48 11.54 6.18 4.39
N ALA A 49 12.82 6.19 4.05
CA ALA A 49 13.36 5.52 2.87
C ALA A 49 13.15 4.01 2.94
N MET A 50 13.36 3.38 4.10
CA MET A 50 13.12 1.95 4.32
C MET A 50 11.63 1.62 4.26
N THR A 51 10.76 2.51 4.76
CA THR A 51 9.30 2.40 4.61
C THR A 51 8.89 2.50 3.13
N ILE A 52 9.41 3.46 2.38
CA ILE A 52 9.16 3.59 0.94
C ILE A 52 9.75 2.38 0.19
N TRP A 53 10.91 1.88 0.60
CA TRP A 53 11.54 0.70 0.03
C TRP A 53 10.68 -0.54 0.22
N ILE A 54 10.19 -0.83 1.43
CA ILE A 54 9.33 -1.99 1.66
C ILE A 54 8.03 -1.86 0.89
N LEU A 55 7.43 -0.66 0.82
CA LEU A 55 6.24 -0.40 0.01
C LEU A 55 6.51 -0.67 -1.49
N LYS A 56 7.65 -0.22 -2.00
CA LYS A 56 8.06 -0.45 -3.40
C LYS A 56 8.37 -1.93 -3.67
N VAL A 57 9.11 -2.60 -2.78
CA VAL A 57 9.49 -4.02 -2.90
C VAL A 57 8.26 -4.92 -2.80
N MET A 58 7.29 -4.57 -1.96
CA MET A 58 6.00 -5.24 -1.90
C MET A 58 5.10 -4.94 -3.13
N ASN A 59 5.59 -4.17 -4.11
CA ASN A 59 4.83 -3.74 -5.29
C ASN A 59 3.49 -3.10 -4.92
N PHE A 60 3.44 -2.29 -3.85
CA PHE A 60 2.32 -1.38 -3.60
C PHE A 60 2.45 -0.17 -4.53
N THR A 61 2.04 -0.35 -5.77
CA THR A 61 1.79 0.77 -6.68
C THR A 61 0.40 1.35 -6.38
N ILE A 62 0.17 2.62 -6.71
CA ILE A 62 -1.14 3.31 -6.54
C ILE A 62 -2.30 2.51 -7.19
N ASP A 63 -1.99 1.62 -8.12
CA ASP A 63 -2.91 0.71 -8.81
C ASP A 63 -3.31 -0.56 -8.04
N GLY A 64 -2.59 -1.00 -7.00
CA GLY A 64 -2.93 -2.24 -6.25
C GLY A 64 -1.79 -2.94 -5.51
N MET A 65 -2.13 -4.02 -4.80
CA MET A 65 -1.20 -4.95 -4.14
C MET A 65 -0.93 -6.13 -5.10
N GLY A 66 0.27 -6.18 -5.70
CA GLY A 66 0.62 -7.23 -6.65
C GLY A 66 -0.28 -7.26 -7.89
N ASN A 67 -0.67 -8.44 -8.36
CA ASN A 67 -1.60 -8.63 -9.50
C ASN A 67 -3.04 -8.20 -9.17
N LEU A 68 -3.36 -7.88 -7.91
CA LEU A 68 -4.69 -7.46 -7.47
C LEU A 68 -4.81 -5.94 -7.52
N ARG A 69 -5.49 -5.42 -8.53
CA ARG A 69 -5.81 -4.00 -8.72
C ARG A 69 -7.19 -3.68 -8.15
N ILE A 70 -7.25 -2.67 -7.27
CA ILE A 70 -8.50 -2.17 -6.71
C ILE A 70 -9.03 -1.13 -7.70
N THR A 71 -10.05 -1.50 -8.47
CA THR A 71 -10.74 -0.58 -9.38
C THR A 71 -12.00 -0.06 -8.69
N GLU A 72 -12.53 1.09 -9.12
CA GLU A 72 -13.79 1.66 -8.61
C GLU A 72 -14.99 0.68 -8.70
N LYS A 73 -14.91 -0.30 -9.60
CA LYS A 73 -15.93 -1.33 -9.83
C LYS A 73 -15.75 -2.59 -8.98
N GLY A 74 -14.64 -2.73 -8.25
CA GLY A 74 -14.31 -3.90 -7.44
C GLY A 74 -12.86 -4.34 -7.54
N LEU A 75 -12.60 -5.59 -7.18
CA LEU A 75 -11.28 -6.20 -7.19
C LEU A 75 -11.01 -6.83 -8.57
N ARG A 76 -9.93 -6.41 -9.22
CA ARG A 76 -9.48 -6.95 -10.51
C ARG A 76 -8.13 -7.63 -10.33
N LEU A 77 -8.09 -8.92 -10.56
CA LEU A 77 -6.86 -9.70 -10.49
C LEU A 77 -6.31 -9.90 -11.91
N GLU A 78 -5.16 -9.29 -12.21
CA GLU A 78 -4.48 -9.32 -13.50
C GLU A 78 -3.15 -10.08 -13.39
N GLY A 79 -3.13 -11.36 -13.77
CA GLY A 79 -1.91 -12.18 -13.84
C GLY A 79 -2.03 -13.50 -13.07
N ASP A 80 -0.90 -14.21 -12.94
CA ASP A 80 -0.83 -15.45 -12.17
C ASP A 80 -1.12 -15.16 -10.69
N SER A 81 -2.04 -15.90 -10.09
CA SER A 81 -2.40 -15.71 -8.70
C SER A 81 -2.81 -17.00 -8.04
N GLU A 82 -2.30 -17.18 -6.83
CA GLU A 82 -2.57 -18.35 -6.02
C GLU A 82 -3.60 -17.99 -4.95
N PHE A 83 -4.61 -18.85 -4.80
CA PHE A 83 -5.61 -18.70 -3.76
C PHE A 83 -5.34 -19.71 -2.65
N LEU A 84 -5.13 -19.20 -1.44
CA LEU A 84 -4.97 -20.03 -0.24
C LEU A 84 -6.25 -20.81 0.13
N LYS A 85 -7.40 -20.32 -0.32
CA LYS A 85 -8.74 -20.86 0.01
C LYS A 85 -9.61 -20.96 -1.24
N PRO A 86 -10.62 -21.84 -1.24
CA PRO A 86 -11.59 -21.92 -2.33
C PRO A 86 -12.29 -20.58 -2.55
N LEU A 87 -12.46 -20.21 -3.82
CA LEU A 87 -13.24 -19.03 -4.20
C LEU A 87 -14.70 -19.40 -4.42
N TYR A 88 -15.59 -18.57 -3.89
CA TYR A 88 -17.01 -18.67 -4.11
C TYR A 88 -17.46 -17.45 -4.90
N ALA A 89 -18.02 -17.69 -6.07
CA ALA A 89 -18.56 -16.66 -6.94
C ALA A 89 -19.99 -17.03 -7.33
N LYS A 90 -20.88 -16.02 -7.34
CA LYS A 90 -22.25 -16.19 -7.82
C LYS A 90 -22.29 -16.46 -9.32
N GLU A 91 -21.37 -15.85 -10.07
CA GLU A 91 -21.30 -15.95 -11.51
C GLU A 91 -19.85 -15.84 -11.96
N ILE A 92 -19.45 -16.72 -12.88
CA ILE A 92 -18.13 -16.70 -13.53
C ILE A 92 -18.39 -16.46 -15.01
N ARG A 93 -17.93 -15.32 -15.52
CA ARG A 93 -18.11 -14.93 -16.93
C ARG A 93 -16.79 -14.50 -17.54
N SER A 94 -16.59 -14.83 -18.81
CA SER A 94 -15.47 -14.31 -19.60
C SER A 94 -15.76 -12.88 -20.09
N ARG A 95 -14.75 -12.22 -20.68
CA ARG A 95 -14.90 -10.91 -21.29
C ARG A 95 -15.80 -11.01 -22.53
N PRO A 96 -16.63 -10.00 -22.85
CA PRO A 96 -17.51 -10.05 -24.03
C PRO A 96 -16.72 -10.39 -25.30
N GLY A 97 -17.18 -11.42 -26.03
CA GLY A 97 -16.52 -11.90 -27.25
C GLY A 97 -15.32 -12.83 -27.03
N SER A 98 -14.97 -13.18 -25.79
CA SER A 98 -13.91 -14.15 -25.47
C SER A 98 -14.47 -15.41 -24.81
N PRO A 99 -13.94 -16.60 -25.11
CA PRO A 99 -14.32 -17.84 -24.41
C PRO A 99 -13.75 -17.88 -22.98
N LEU A 100 -14.40 -18.64 -22.11
CA LEU A 100 -13.91 -18.93 -20.75
C LEU A 100 -12.99 -20.16 -20.80
N TYR A 101 -11.72 -19.99 -20.42
CA TYR A 101 -10.76 -21.08 -20.32
C TYR A 101 -10.58 -21.51 -18.86
N LEU A 102 -10.69 -22.82 -18.62
CA LEU A 102 -10.40 -23.46 -17.34
C LEU A 102 -9.42 -24.59 -17.62
N GLN A 103 -8.18 -24.44 -17.18
CA GLN A 103 -7.14 -25.45 -17.35
C GLN A 103 -6.68 -25.93 -15.98
N SER A 104 -6.49 -27.24 -15.85
CA SER A 104 -5.93 -27.85 -14.64
C SER A 104 -4.97 -28.95 -15.04
N ASP A 105 -3.86 -29.07 -14.31
CA ASP A 105 -2.93 -30.19 -14.44
C ASP A 105 -3.52 -31.50 -13.87
N ARG A 106 -4.68 -31.40 -13.21
CA ARG A 106 -5.40 -32.51 -12.57
C ARG A 106 -6.83 -32.59 -13.10
N ASN A 107 -7.60 -33.51 -12.53
CA ASN A 107 -9.00 -33.70 -12.90
C ASN A 107 -9.85 -32.48 -12.54
N ILE A 108 -10.63 -32.01 -13.51
CA ILE A 108 -11.65 -30.98 -13.28
C ILE A 108 -12.95 -31.68 -12.91
N THR A 109 -13.62 -31.22 -11.85
CA THR A 109 -14.92 -31.76 -11.41
C THR A 109 -15.92 -30.63 -11.28
N LEU A 110 -17.04 -30.75 -11.96
CA LEU A 110 -18.17 -29.84 -11.89
C LEU A 110 -19.30 -30.54 -11.16
N ASN A 111 -19.68 -30.01 -10.00
CA ASN A 111 -20.79 -30.52 -9.20
C ASN A 111 -21.96 -29.54 -9.28
N ILE A 112 -23.10 -30.03 -9.74
CA ILE A 112 -24.37 -29.31 -9.73
C ILE A 112 -25.08 -29.70 -8.44
N LEU A 113 -25.35 -28.71 -7.58
CA LEU A 113 -25.94 -28.90 -6.27
C LEU A 113 -27.43 -28.51 -6.30
N ASN A 114 -28.24 -29.16 -5.47
CA ASN A 114 -29.61 -28.73 -5.18
C ASN A 114 -29.63 -27.61 -4.11
N GLN A 115 -30.80 -27.05 -3.80
CA GLN A 115 -31.04 -26.08 -2.73
C GLN A 115 -30.48 -26.55 -1.36
N ASP A 116 -30.48 -27.86 -1.10
CA ASP A 116 -29.91 -28.46 0.13
C ASP A 116 -28.38 -28.66 0.09
N MET A 117 -27.68 -28.07 -0.88
CA MET A 117 -26.24 -28.27 -1.14
C MET A 117 -25.83 -29.74 -1.39
N LYS A 118 -26.78 -30.60 -1.76
CA LYS A 118 -26.51 -31.98 -2.14
C LYS A 118 -26.16 -32.07 -3.63
N PRO A 119 -25.10 -32.80 -4.03
CA PRO A 119 -24.76 -32.98 -5.42
C PRO A 119 -25.80 -33.82 -6.14
N VAL A 120 -26.42 -33.24 -7.17
CA VAL A 120 -27.39 -33.91 -8.05
C VAL A 120 -26.67 -34.53 -9.24
N THR A 121 -25.77 -33.77 -9.84
CA THR A 121 -25.04 -34.17 -11.04
C THR A 121 -23.56 -33.83 -10.89
N GLN A 122 -22.70 -34.73 -11.31
CA GLN A 122 -21.25 -34.54 -11.28
C GLN A 122 -20.68 -34.84 -12.67
N LEU A 123 -19.93 -33.87 -13.22
CA LEU A 123 -19.16 -34.04 -14.44
C LEU A 123 -17.68 -34.00 -14.10
N VAL A 124 -16.96 -35.09 -14.37
CA VAL A 124 -15.51 -35.16 -14.15
C VAL A 124 -14.81 -35.23 -15.50
N THR A 125 -13.94 -34.26 -15.76
CA THR A 125 -13.01 -34.27 -16.90
C THR A 125 -11.68 -34.82 -16.38
N ALA A 126 -11.46 -36.12 -16.58
CA ALA A 126 -10.20 -36.79 -16.28
C ALA A 126 -9.52 -37.19 -17.59
N SER A 127 -8.19 -37.09 -17.65
CA SER A 127 -7.39 -37.57 -18.78
C SER A 127 -7.42 -39.12 -18.90
N ALA A 128 -7.86 -39.81 -17.84
CA ALA A 128 -8.03 -41.25 -17.87
C ALA A 128 -9.40 -41.64 -18.44
N VAL A 129 -9.37 -42.19 -19.66
CA VAL A 129 -10.30 -43.13 -20.28
C VAL A 129 -11.63 -43.28 -19.52
N PHE A 130 -12.70 -42.73 -20.12
CA PHE A 130 -14.10 -42.99 -19.75
C PHE A 130 -14.36 -44.50 -19.67
N GLY A 131 -14.30 -45.06 -18.47
CA GLY A 131 -14.86 -46.37 -18.14
C GLY A 131 -16.20 -46.17 -17.43
N PRO A 132 -17.26 -46.91 -17.78
CA PRO A 132 -18.57 -46.72 -17.17
C PRO A 132 -18.51 -46.98 -15.65
N ARG A 133 -19.01 -46.05 -14.84
CA ARG A 133 -19.31 -46.31 -13.42
C ARG A 133 -20.37 -47.42 -13.37
N LYS A 134 -19.98 -48.62 -12.94
CA LYS A 134 -20.95 -49.61 -12.44
C LYS A 134 -21.41 -49.12 -11.07
N ASN A 135 -22.70 -48.79 -10.97
CA ASN A 135 -23.35 -48.61 -9.67
C ASN A 135 -23.29 -49.98 -8.97
N LEU A 136 -22.61 -50.04 -7.83
CA LEU A 136 -22.78 -51.16 -6.90
C LEU A 136 -23.88 -50.73 -5.94
N GLU A 137 -24.97 -51.51 -5.95
CA GLU A 137 -26.06 -51.46 -4.96
C GLU A 137 -25.56 -51.70 -3.53
#